data_AF-A0A430HTY9-F1
#
_entry.id   AF-A0A430HTY9-F1
#
_cell.length_a   1.000
_cell.length_b   1.000
_cell.length_c   1.000
_cell.angle_alpha   90.00
_cell.angle_beta   90.00
_cell.angle_gamma   90.00
#
_symmetry.space_group_name_H-M   'P 1'
#
loop_
_entity.id
_entity.type
_entity.pdbx_description
1 polymer ?
#
loop_
_entity_poly.entity_id
_entity_poly.type
_entity_poly.pdbx_seq_one_letter_code
_entity_poly.pdbx_strand_id
1 'polypeptide(L)'
;MDDVAASIAAYSAADRGRIDFAWNGKHVDEFVDANEEFRWSVVRACLAAPQAPSVLLLEHLFVADAEWTVQAWGSPLHFGQLGQLLLMRGQERALDTFAACLFRSFDTYGGCTEIELPREIVARLIARLTRVLARTSDKPERKRLKNVRQYFFKMRNNTVARGWGSIR
;
A
#
# COMPACT_ATOMS: atom_id res chain seq x y z
N MET A 1 13.40 2.03 21.25
CA MET A 1 12.34 1.04 20.91
C MET A 1 11.03 1.39 21.61
N ASP A 2 11.04 1.83 22.87
CA ASP A 2 9.84 2.22 23.62
C ASP A 2 9.01 3.35 22.99
N ASP A 3 9.66 4.32 22.34
CA ASP A 3 8.97 5.43 21.66
C ASP A 3 8.16 4.98 20.43
N VAL A 4 8.62 3.97 19.70
CA VAL A 4 7.93 3.45 18.51
C VAL A 4 6.68 2.67 18.91
N ALA A 5 6.78 1.82 19.94
CA ALA A 5 5.64 1.05 20.42
C ALA A 5 4.54 1.97 20.99
N ALA A 6 4.91 2.99 21.76
CA ALA A 6 3.99 4.01 22.24
C ALA A 6 3.33 4.79 21.08
N SER A 7 4.13 5.17 20.07
CA SER A 7 3.64 5.87 18.88
C SER A 7 2.65 5.04 18.06
N ILE A 8 2.80 3.71 18.02
CA ILE A 8 1.84 2.82 17.33
C ILE A 8 0.53 2.71 18.13
N ALA A 9 0.62 2.48 19.43
CA ALA A 9 -0.54 2.21 20.28
C ALA A 9 -1.46 3.42 20.44
N ALA A 10 -0.88 4.63 20.50
CA ALA A 10 -1.61 5.88 20.68
C ALA A 10 -1.85 6.65 19.38
N TYR A 11 -1.54 6.05 18.22
CA TYR A 11 -1.54 6.77 16.94
C TYR A 11 -2.89 7.41 16.61
N SER A 12 -2.85 8.69 16.27
CA SER A 12 -4.00 9.47 15.80
C SER A 12 -3.68 10.24 14.52
N ALA A 13 -4.71 10.83 13.90
CA ALA A 13 -4.51 11.69 12.73
C ALA A 13 -3.63 12.93 13.02
N ALA A 14 -3.54 13.37 14.27
CA ALA A 14 -2.67 14.49 14.65
C ALA A 14 -1.18 14.14 14.56
N ASP A 15 -0.84 12.86 14.69
CA ASP A 15 0.54 12.37 14.65
C ASP A 15 1.06 12.17 13.22
N ARG A 16 0.20 12.41 12.22
CA ARG A 16 0.49 12.15 10.81
C ARG A 16 1.77 12.82 10.31
N GLY A 17 2.03 14.06 10.72
CA GLY A 17 3.22 14.80 10.29
C GLY A 17 4.56 14.12 10.63
N ARG A 18 4.60 13.22 11.63
CA ARG A 18 5.81 12.46 12.00
C ARG A 18 6.14 11.32 11.02
N ILE A 19 5.14 10.84 10.29
CA ILE A 19 5.27 9.69 9.38
C ILE A 19 4.88 10.03 7.93
N ASP A 20 4.48 11.27 7.65
CA ASP A 20 4.22 11.69 6.28
C ASP A 20 5.53 11.69 5.47
N PHE A 21 5.37 11.65 4.15
CA PHE A 21 6.46 11.86 3.21
C PHE A 21 6.94 13.33 3.28
N ALA A 22 8.17 13.57 3.72
CA ALA A 22 8.73 14.90 3.94
C ALA A 22 9.87 15.22 2.97
N TRP A 23 9.48 15.48 1.72
CA TRP A 23 10.38 15.64 0.58
C TRP A 23 11.16 16.97 0.54
N ASN A 24 12.46 16.91 0.25
CA ASN A 24 13.30 18.09 0.02
C ASN A 24 13.20 18.73 -1.39
N GLY A 25 12.35 18.20 -2.29
CA GLY A 25 12.21 18.70 -3.66
C GLY A 25 13.24 18.17 -4.67
N LYS A 26 14.07 17.19 -4.29
CA LYS A 26 15.12 16.57 -5.13
C LYS A 26 14.85 15.10 -5.44
N HIS A 27 15.39 14.56 -6.52
CA HIS A 27 15.18 13.16 -6.91
C HIS A 27 16.48 12.36 -6.84
N VAL A 28 16.38 11.02 -6.87
CA VAL A 28 17.51 10.09 -7.00
C VAL A 28 18.59 10.31 -5.91
N ASP A 29 19.83 10.62 -6.27
CA ASP A 29 20.95 10.66 -5.32
C ASP A 29 20.89 11.85 -4.35
N GLU A 30 20.14 12.91 -4.71
CA GLU A 30 19.91 14.08 -3.86
C GLU A 30 18.58 14.00 -3.07
N PHE A 31 17.81 12.94 -3.31
CA PHE A 31 16.51 12.75 -2.66
C PHE A 31 16.70 12.55 -1.15
N VAL A 32 15.99 13.37 -0.37
CA VAL A 32 15.91 13.25 1.07
C VAL A 32 14.46 13.32 1.49
N ASP A 33 14.07 12.37 2.34
CA ASP A 33 12.85 12.41 3.11
C ASP A 33 13.18 12.48 4.60
N ALA A 34 12.87 13.63 5.21
CA ALA A 34 13.22 13.91 6.60
C ALA A 34 12.58 12.93 7.61
N ASN A 35 11.50 12.27 7.23
CA ASN A 35 10.76 11.35 8.07
C ASN A 35 11.05 9.87 7.78
N GLU A 36 11.88 9.55 6.77
CA GLU A 36 12.09 8.19 6.28
C GLU A 36 12.52 7.22 7.38
N GLU A 37 13.58 7.55 8.10
CA GLU A 37 14.18 6.66 9.10
C GLU A 37 13.16 6.31 10.20
N PHE A 38 12.48 7.32 10.73
CA PHE A 38 11.44 7.12 11.74
C PHE A 38 10.25 6.35 11.17
N ARG A 39 9.73 6.74 10.00
CA ARG A 39 8.61 6.05 9.34
C ARG A 39 8.92 4.57 9.14
N TRP A 40 10.09 4.24 8.62
CA TRP A 40 10.48 2.84 8.38
C TRP A 40 10.69 2.07 9.68
N SER A 41 11.14 2.72 10.76
CA SER A 41 11.17 2.08 12.08
C SER A 41 9.76 1.70 12.58
N VAL A 42 8.77 2.55 12.33
CA VAL A 42 7.36 2.28 12.63
C VAL A 42 6.82 1.15 11.76
N VAL A 43 7.12 1.14 10.45
CA VAL A 43 6.73 0.04 9.55
C VAL A 43 7.29 -1.30 10.04
N ARG A 44 8.58 -1.36 10.37
CA ARG A 44 9.22 -2.58 10.90
C ARG A 44 8.52 -3.08 12.16
N ALA A 45 8.18 -2.18 13.09
CA ALA A 45 7.46 -2.54 14.30
C ALA A 45 6.02 -3.02 14.02
N CYS A 46 5.31 -2.39 13.07
CA CYS A 46 3.99 -2.85 12.62
C CYS A 46 4.05 -4.26 12.01
N LEU A 47 5.07 -4.56 11.21
CA LEU A 47 5.25 -5.87 10.60
C LEU A 47 5.63 -6.95 11.63
N ALA A 48 6.42 -6.58 12.66
CA ALA A 48 6.77 -7.48 13.76
C ALA A 48 5.58 -7.78 14.70
N ALA A 49 4.64 -6.83 14.83
CA ALA A 49 3.44 -6.96 15.67
C ALA A 49 2.17 -6.62 14.88
N PRO A 50 1.75 -7.45 13.91
CA PRO A 50 0.73 -7.11 12.90
C PRO A 50 -0.67 -6.83 13.45
N GLN A 51 -0.94 -7.19 14.70
CA GLN A 51 -2.23 -6.93 15.36
C GLN A 51 -2.28 -5.60 16.13
N ALA A 52 -1.12 -5.00 16.42
CA ALA A 52 -1.01 -3.77 17.18
C ALA A 52 -1.47 -2.51 16.41
N PRO A 53 -1.11 -2.29 15.13
CA PRO A 53 -1.42 -1.03 14.46
C PRO A 53 -2.90 -0.88 14.15
N SER A 54 -3.37 0.36 14.22
CA SER A 54 -4.66 0.78 13.69
C SER A 54 -4.64 0.77 12.16
N VAL A 55 -5.82 0.61 11.54
CA VAL A 55 -5.92 0.67 10.07
C VAL A 55 -5.50 2.05 9.55
N LEU A 56 -5.84 3.12 10.27
CA LEU A 56 -5.47 4.49 9.92
C LEU A 56 -3.94 4.67 9.83
N LEU A 57 -3.20 4.12 10.80
CA LEU A 57 -1.74 4.14 10.77
C LEU A 57 -1.21 3.43 9.52
N LEU A 58 -1.72 2.23 9.23
CA LEU A 58 -1.31 1.46 8.07
C LEU A 58 -1.60 2.20 6.75
N GLU A 59 -2.72 2.89 6.66
CA GLU A 59 -3.08 3.72 5.50
C GLU A 59 -2.08 4.87 5.31
N HIS A 60 -1.79 5.62 6.37
CA HIS A 60 -0.84 6.73 6.29
C HIS A 60 0.58 6.27 5.94
N LEU A 61 1.06 5.18 6.55
CA LEU A 61 2.36 4.60 6.22
C LEU A 61 2.42 4.15 4.75
N PHE A 62 1.37 3.48 4.26
CA PHE A 62 1.34 2.99 2.88
C PHE A 62 1.29 4.11 1.85
N VAL A 63 0.53 5.18 2.14
CA VAL A 63 0.47 6.38 1.29
C VAL A 63 1.84 7.07 1.24
N ALA A 64 2.49 7.25 2.38
CA ALA A 64 3.79 7.91 2.46
C ALA A 64 4.87 7.12 1.70
N ASP A 65 4.90 5.79 1.83
CA ASP A 65 5.85 4.96 1.07
C ASP A 65 5.54 4.94 -0.44
N ALA A 66 4.27 5.05 -0.83
CA ALA A 66 3.91 5.18 -2.24
C ALA A 66 4.37 6.54 -2.82
N GLU A 67 4.35 7.61 -2.04
CA GLU A 67 4.86 8.94 -2.42
C GLU A 67 6.36 8.94 -2.54
N TRP A 68 7.02 8.36 -1.53
CA TRP A 68 8.46 8.12 -1.52
C TRP A 68 8.91 7.37 -2.77
N THR A 69 8.21 6.29 -3.12
CA THR A 69 8.52 5.44 -4.27
C THR A 69 8.56 6.21 -5.59
N VAL A 70 7.68 7.22 -5.75
CA VAL A 70 7.66 8.05 -6.97
C VAL A 70 8.92 8.89 -7.10
N GLN A 71 9.48 9.38 -5.99
CA GLN A 71 10.64 10.27 -6.01
C GLN A 71 11.98 9.52 -5.95
N ALA A 72 11.99 8.36 -5.30
CA ALA A 72 13.17 7.51 -5.17
C ALA A 72 13.41 6.59 -6.38
N TRP A 73 12.42 6.45 -7.29
CA TRP A 73 12.45 5.53 -8.44
C TRP A 73 12.75 4.07 -8.04
N GLY A 74 12.13 3.66 -6.94
CA GLY A 74 12.24 2.33 -6.38
C GLY A 74 11.28 2.21 -5.20
N SER A 75 10.74 1.02 -4.97
CA SER A 75 9.86 0.77 -3.83
C SER A 75 10.66 0.29 -2.62
N PRO A 76 10.33 0.71 -1.39
CA PRO A 76 10.90 0.11 -0.19
C PRO A 76 10.66 -1.40 -0.16
N LEU A 77 11.62 -2.18 0.34
CA LEU A 77 11.53 -3.65 0.37
C LEU A 77 10.29 -4.16 1.12
N HIS A 78 9.82 -3.39 2.11
CA HIS A 78 8.65 -3.73 2.90
C HIS A 78 7.31 -3.29 2.26
N PHE A 79 7.32 -2.60 1.11
CA PHE A 79 6.11 -1.99 0.53
C PHE A 79 4.99 -3.02 0.29
N GLY A 80 5.32 -4.16 -0.30
CA GLY A 80 4.37 -5.26 -0.50
C GLY A 80 3.83 -5.81 0.83
N GLN A 81 4.71 -6.06 1.80
CA GLN A 81 4.33 -6.57 3.12
C GLN A 81 3.40 -5.61 3.87
N LEU A 82 3.65 -4.30 3.75
CA LEU A 82 2.81 -3.25 4.32
C LEU A 82 1.43 -3.21 3.64
N GLY A 83 1.39 -3.29 2.30
CA GLY A 83 0.14 -3.38 1.53
C GLY A 83 -0.68 -4.62 1.87
N GLN A 84 -0.02 -5.77 2.07
CA GLN A 84 -0.64 -7.01 2.53
C GLN A 84 -1.26 -6.83 3.93
N LEU A 85 -0.49 -6.29 4.88
CA LEU A 85 -0.96 -6.06 6.24
C LEU A 85 -2.16 -5.09 6.26
N LEU A 86 -2.10 -4.02 5.47
CA LEU A 86 -3.19 -3.07 5.28
C LEU A 86 -4.47 -3.76 4.80
N LEU A 87 -4.40 -4.60 3.77
CA LEU A 87 -5.57 -5.31 3.24
C LEU A 87 -6.08 -6.40 4.19
N MET A 88 -5.20 -7.09 4.92
CA MET A 88 -5.59 -8.06 5.95
C MET A 88 -6.38 -7.41 7.09
N ARG A 89 -5.94 -6.24 7.55
CA ARG A 89 -6.52 -5.53 8.71
C ARG A 89 -7.71 -4.66 8.33
N GLY A 90 -7.60 -3.90 7.24
CA GLY A 90 -8.60 -2.94 6.78
C GLY A 90 -9.64 -3.53 5.82
N GLN A 91 -9.33 -4.63 5.12
CA GLN A 91 -10.21 -5.29 4.16
C GLN A 91 -10.86 -4.29 3.19
N GLU A 92 -12.19 -4.30 3.05
CA GLU A 92 -12.92 -3.40 2.14
C GLU A 92 -12.73 -1.92 2.47
N ARG A 93 -12.43 -1.54 3.73
CA ARG A 93 -12.23 -0.13 4.13
C ARG A 93 -10.93 0.44 3.57
N ALA A 94 -9.89 -0.37 3.52
CA ALA A 94 -8.57 0.02 3.03
C ALA A 94 -8.44 -0.05 1.50
N LEU A 95 -9.47 -0.53 0.80
CA LEU A 95 -9.41 -0.79 -0.63
C LEU A 95 -9.13 0.48 -1.45
N ASP A 96 -9.74 1.61 -1.08
CA ASP A 96 -9.58 2.85 -1.84
C ASP A 96 -8.15 3.39 -1.68
N THR A 97 -7.62 3.38 -0.46
CA THR A 97 -6.22 3.72 -0.14
C THR A 97 -5.25 2.81 -0.88
N PHE A 98 -5.46 1.49 -0.81
CA PHE A 98 -4.61 0.51 -1.50
C PHE A 98 -4.63 0.73 -3.01
N ALA A 99 -5.82 0.90 -3.60
CA ALA A 99 -6.01 1.10 -5.03
C ALA A 99 -5.37 2.39 -5.55
N ALA A 100 -5.36 3.46 -4.74
CA ALA A 100 -4.69 4.71 -5.09
C ALA A 100 -3.17 4.56 -5.10
N CYS A 101 -2.61 3.79 -4.16
CA CYS A 101 -1.16 3.60 -4.04
C CYS A 101 -0.62 2.55 -5.02
N LEU A 102 -1.37 1.48 -5.31
CA LEU A 102 -0.96 0.37 -6.19
C LEU A 102 -0.52 0.83 -7.59
N PHE A 103 -1.17 1.87 -8.13
CA PHE A 103 -0.91 2.37 -9.48
C PHE A 103 -0.21 3.74 -9.48
N ARG A 104 0.42 4.11 -8.37
CA ARG A 104 1.06 5.43 -8.23
C ARG A 104 2.34 5.53 -9.07
N SER A 105 3.03 4.41 -9.26
CA SER A 105 4.20 4.24 -10.13
C SER A 105 4.29 2.80 -10.63
N PHE A 106 5.24 2.52 -11.52
CA PHE A 106 5.56 1.15 -11.91
C PHE A 106 6.12 0.34 -10.73
N ASP A 107 6.96 0.95 -9.90
CA ASP A 107 7.60 0.30 -8.75
C ASP A 107 6.61 -0.03 -7.64
N THR A 108 5.61 0.82 -7.39
CA THR A 108 4.53 0.50 -6.44
C THR A 108 3.72 -0.71 -6.89
N TYR A 109 3.39 -0.81 -8.19
CA TYR A 109 2.75 -2.01 -8.72
C TYR A 109 3.66 -3.24 -8.57
N GLY A 110 4.94 -3.10 -8.95
CA GLY A 110 5.96 -4.15 -8.86
C GLY A 110 6.10 -4.69 -7.44
N GLY A 111 6.26 -3.81 -6.46
CA GLY A 111 6.38 -4.15 -5.04
C GLY A 111 5.13 -4.82 -4.45
N CYS A 112 3.98 -4.70 -5.10
CA CYS A 112 2.74 -5.39 -4.70
C CYS A 112 2.52 -6.73 -5.42
N THR A 113 3.41 -7.18 -6.30
CA THR A 113 3.18 -8.41 -7.07
C THR A 113 3.24 -9.69 -6.25
N GLU A 114 3.95 -9.66 -5.12
CA GLU A 114 4.16 -10.81 -4.21
C GLU A 114 3.21 -10.83 -3.01
N ILE A 115 2.21 -9.94 -2.98
CA ILE A 115 1.22 -9.92 -1.90
C ILE A 115 0.41 -11.21 -1.90
N GLU A 116 0.30 -11.83 -0.72
CA GLU A 116 -0.52 -13.00 -0.47
C GLU A 116 -1.69 -12.67 0.44
N LEU A 117 -2.91 -12.98 0.00
CA LEU A 117 -4.12 -12.77 0.78
C LEU A 117 -4.96 -14.06 0.84
N PRO A 118 -5.64 -14.32 1.97
CA PRO A 118 -6.67 -15.35 2.06
C PRO A 118 -7.70 -15.20 0.94
N ARG A 119 -8.12 -16.32 0.37
CA ARG A 119 -9.07 -16.35 -0.77
C ARG A 119 -10.37 -15.63 -0.46
N GLU A 120 -10.82 -15.69 0.78
CA GLU A 120 -12.04 -15.06 1.28
C GLU A 120 -11.91 -13.54 1.24
N ILE A 121 -10.75 -13.00 1.62
CA ILE A 121 -10.47 -11.56 1.55
C ILE A 121 -10.45 -11.11 0.09
N VAL A 122 -9.73 -11.82 -0.78
CA VAL A 122 -9.69 -11.51 -2.22
C VAL A 122 -11.10 -11.52 -2.83
N ALA A 123 -11.92 -12.52 -2.48
CA ALA A 123 -13.30 -12.60 -2.94
C ALA A 123 -14.15 -11.41 -2.48
N ARG A 124 -14.03 -10.98 -1.22
CA ARG A 124 -14.73 -9.79 -0.69
C ARG A 124 -14.30 -8.51 -1.41
N LEU A 125 -12.99 -8.32 -1.64
CA LEU A 125 -12.46 -7.17 -2.37
C LEU A 125 -12.98 -7.11 -3.82
N ILE A 126 -12.99 -8.25 -4.53
CA ILE A 126 -13.56 -8.36 -5.89
C ILE A 126 -15.05 -8.04 -5.89
N ALA A 127 -15.81 -8.55 -4.91
CA ALA A 127 -17.24 -8.29 -4.80
C ALA A 127 -17.53 -6.80 -4.53
N ARG A 128 -16.76 -6.15 -3.64
CA ARG A 128 -16.83 -4.71 -3.41
C ARG A 128 -16.55 -3.91 -4.67
N LEU A 129 -15.44 -4.19 -5.36
CA LEU A 129 -15.07 -3.52 -6.62
C LEU A 129 -16.16 -3.68 -7.68
N THR A 130 -16.77 -4.85 -7.77
CA THR A 130 -17.87 -5.11 -8.72
C THR A 130 -19.11 -4.26 -8.40
N ARG A 131 -19.48 -4.14 -7.11
CA ARG A 131 -20.59 -3.28 -6.68
C ARG A 131 -20.31 -1.80 -6.96
N VAL A 132 -19.08 -1.33 -6.71
CA VAL A 132 -18.69 0.06 -6.99
C VAL A 132 -18.69 0.33 -8.50
N LEU A 133 -18.07 -0.56 -9.28
CA LEU A 133 -18.05 -0.48 -10.74
C LEU A 133 -19.45 -0.46 -11.38
N ALA A 134 -20.46 -1.09 -10.78
CA ALA A 134 -21.82 -1.02 -11.32
C ALA A 134 -22.44 0.39 -11.18
N ARG A 135 -21.95 1.20 -10.24
CA ARG A 135 -22.51 2.52 -9.88
C ARG A 135 -21.67 3.69 -10.36
N THR A 136 -20.38 3.49 -10.63
CA THR A 136 -19.50 4.55 -11.15
C THR A 136 -19.83 4.85 -12.61
N SER A 137 -20.19 6.07 -12.96
CA SER A 137 -20.38 6.49 -14.37
C SER A 137 -19.12 7.10 -14.98
N ASP A 138 -18.26 7.70 -14.16
CA ASP A 138 -17.03 8.36 -14.56
C ASP A 138 -16.05 7.40 -15.27
N LYS A 139 -15.65 7.74 -16.50
CA LYS A 139 -14.84 6.84 -17.35
C LYS A 139 -13.43 6.61 -16.80
N PRO A 140 -12.66 7.65 -16.40
CA PRO A 140 -11.37 7.48 -15.73
C PRO A 140 -11.45 6.58 -14.51
N GLU A 141 -12.39 6.85 -13.60
CA GLU A 141 -12.55 6.11 -12.36
C GLU A 141 -12.96 4.66 -12.61
N ARG A 142 -13.89 4.43 -13.56
CA ARG A 142 -14.24 3.07 -14.02
C ARG A 142 -13.02 2.31 -14.54
N LYS A 143 -12.13 2.95 -15.30
CA LYS A 143 -10.90 2.33 -15.81
C LYS A 143 -9.97 1.95 -14.66
N ARG A 144 -9.74 2.87 -13.71
CA ARG A 144 -8.94 2.63 -12.50
C ARG A 144 -9.46 1.43 -11.72
N LEU A 145 -10.76 1.42 -11.38
CA LEU A 145 -11.40 0.33 -10.63
C LEU A 145 -11.35 -1.01 -11.38
N LYS A 146 -11.47 -1.02 -12.71
CA LYS A 146 -11.31 -2.24 -13.53
C LYS A 146 -9.89 -2.81 -13.41
N ASN A 147 -8.87 -1.96 -13.44
CA ASN A 147 -7.47 -2.38 -13.30
C ASN A 147 -7.20 -2.99 -11.92
N VAL A 148 -7.67 -2.33 -10.85
CA VAL A 148 -7.57 -2.84 -9.47
C VAL A 148 -8.28 -4.20 -9.35
N ARG A 149 -9.48 -4.33 -9.91
CA ARG A 149 -10.20 -5.60 -9.92
C ARG A 149 -9.45 -6.69 -10.68
N GLN A 150 -8.85 -6.34 -11.82
CA GLN A 150 -8.04 -7.28 -12.60
C GLN A 150 -6.81 -7.75 -11.81
N TYR A 151 -6.14 -6.88 -11.06
CA TYR A 151 -5.06 -7.24 -10.15
C TYR A 151 -5.51 -8.31 -9.14
N PHE A 152 -6.64 -8.12 -8.47
CA PHE A 152 -7.17 -9.12 -7.53
C PHE A 152 -7.63 -10.42 -8.22
N PHE A 153 -8.14 -10.36 -9.45
CA PHE A 153 -8.42 -11.57 -10.24
C PHE A 153 -7.15 -12.35 -10.57
N LYS A 154 -6.06 -11.65 -10.94
CA LYS A 154 -4.76 -12.28 -11.17
C LYS A 154 -4.22 -12.90 -9.88
N MET A 155 -4.39 -12.24 -8.74
CA MET A 155 -4.01 -12.77 -7.42
C MET A 155 -4.74 -14.07 -7.11
N ARG A 156 -6.07 -14.09 -7.30
CA ARG A 156 -6.88 -15.30 -7.11
C ARG A 156 -6.44 -16.48 -7.98
N ASN A 157 -5.86 -16.20 -9.15
CA ASN A 157 -5.43 -17.20 -10.12
C ASN A 157 -3.92 -17.51 -10.05
N ASN A 158 -3.18 -16.94 -9.08
CA ASN A 158 -1.73 -17.03 -8.96
C ASN A 158 -0.99 -16.58 -10.24
N THR A 159 -1.46 -15.50 -10.87
CA THR A 159 -0.90 -14.97 -12.12
C THR A 159 -0.48 -13.50 -12.06
N VAL A 160 -0.36 -12.90 -10.87
CA VAL A 160 0.01 -11.47 -10.74
C VAL A 160 1.39 -11.19 -11.34
N ALA A 161 2.37 -12.06 -11.07
CA ALA A 161 3.71 -12.00 -11.63
C ALA A 161 3.82 -12.54 -13.07
N ARG A 162 2.82 -13.31 -13.56
CA ARG A 162 2.84 -13.88 -14.92
C ARG A 162 2.57 -12.77 -15.95
N GLY A 163 3.64 -12.25 -16.52
CA GLY A 163 3.61 -11.15 -17.50
C GLY A 163 4.82 -10.21 -17.43
N TRP A 164 5.66 -10.34 -16.40
CA TRP A 164 6.85 -9.52 -16.16
C TRP A 164 8.12 -10.00 -16.87
N GLY A 165 7.95 -10.75 -17.96
CA GLY A 165 9.02 -11.42 -18.69
C GLY A 165 9.13 -12.89 -18.29
N SER A 166 9.03 -13.77 -19.29
CA SER A 166 9.53 -15.14 -19.19
C SER A 166 10.69 -15.22 -20.16
N ILE A 167 11.91 -15.39 -19.65
CA ILE A 167 12.98 -15.94 -20.48
C ILE A 167 12.69 -17.44 -20.56
N ARG A 168 12.45 -17.93 -21.78
CA ARG A 168 12.50 -19.37 -22.07
C ARG A 168 13.94 -19.78 -22.26
#